data_AF-A0A1U7HSK1-F1
#
_entry.id   AF-A0A1U7HSK1-F1
#
_cell.length_a   1.000
_cell.length_b   1.000
_cell.length_c   1.000
_cell.angle_alpha   90.00
_cell.angle_beta   90.00
_cell.angle_gamma   90.00
#
_symmetry.space_group_name_H-M   'P 1'
#
loop_
_entity.id
_entity.type
_entity.pdbx_description
1 polymer ?
#
loop_
_entity_poly.entity_id
_entity_poly.type
_entity_poly.pdbx_seq_one_letter_code
_entity_poly.pdbx_strand_id
1 'polypeptide(L)'
;MVNDPVKRTKSIKVYLFEEEKTTIEEKAITTGVTASEYLRSCGLRRVLTAKPPADLITIRATAGNLKSELMMLSHLAKETNNQQILDTVNKAIALVDQTIAAAFHMDVPDKSPSSQDK
;
A
#
# COMPACT_ATOMS: atom_id res chain seq x y z
N MET A 1 -11.63 24.25 2.31
CA MET A 1 -11.50 24.70 0.90
C MET A 1 -11.13 23.49 0.07
N VAL A 2 -12.05 23.01 -0.75
CA VAL A 2 -11.79 21.92 -1.71
C VAL A 2 -10.88 22.53 -2.78
N ASN A 3 -9.67 22.01 -2.92
CA ASN A 3 -8.76 22.44 -4.00
C ASN A 3 -9.46 22.15 -5.33
N ASP A 4 -9.96 23.18 -6.00
CA ASP A 4 -10.43 23.06 -7.37
C ASP A 4 -9.29 22.49 -8.23
N PRO A 5 -9.50 21.42 -8.99
CA PRO A 5 -8.46 20.86 -9.83
C PRO A 5 -8.09 21.92 -10.88
N VAL A 6 -6.87 22.43 -10.81
CA VAL A 6 -6.31 23.40 -11.76
C VAL A 6 -6.64 22.97 -13.18
N LYS A 7 -7.56 23.69 -13.84
CA LYS A 7 -8.00 23.40 -15.20
C LYS A 7 -6.78 23.44 -16.12
N ARG A 8 -6.59 22.38 -16.91
CA ARG A 8 -5.45 22.25 -17.83
C ARG A 8 -5.60 23.29 -18.95
N THR A 9 -4.60 24.14 -19.15
CA THR A 9 -4.62 25.23 -20.14
C THR A 9 -3.82 24.95 -21.41
N LYS A 10 -2.99 23.90 -21.39
CA LYS A 10 -2.15 23.49 -22.53
C LYS A 10 -2.46 22.05 -22.92
N SER A 11 -2.51 21.80 -24.23
CA SER A 11 -2.67 20.47 -24.82
C SER A 11 -1.42 20.08 -25.60
N ILE A 12 -1.08 18.79 -25.56
CA ILE A 12 0.02 18.20 -26.32
C ILE A 12 -0.59 17.10 -27.17
N LYS A 13 -0.32 17.10 -28.47
CA LYS A 13 -0.68 16.01 -29.37
C LYS A 13 0.51 15.06 -29.49
N VAL A 14 0.25 13.77 -29.32
CA VAL A 14 1.24 12.70 -29.48
C VAL A 14 0.77 11.82 -30.62
N TYR A 15 1.65 11.56 -31.58
CA TYR A 15 1.39 10.64 -32.69
C TYR A 15 2.05 9.31 -32.36
N LEU A 16 1.30 8.23 -32.53
CA LEU A 16 1.68 6.88 -32.13
C LEU A 16 1.27 5.91 -33.24
N PHE A 17 2.01 4.83 -33.40
CA PHE A 17 1.55 3.66 -34.14
C PHE A 17 0.49 2.90 -33.33
N GLU A 18 -0.36 2.10 -33.99
CA GLU A 18 -1.46 1.39 -33.30
C GLU A 18 -0.94 0.46 -32.18
N GLU A 19 0.16 -0.24 -32.40
CA GLU A 19 0.78 -1.12 -31.38
C GLU A 19 1.21 -0.35 -30.13
N GLU A 20 1.77 0.86 -30.31
CA GLU A 20 2.19 1.73 -29.22
C GLU A 20 0.98 2.27 -28.45
N LYS A 21 -0.09 2.63 -29.16
CA LYS A 21 -1.34 3.08 -28.57
C LYS A 21 -1.95 1.99 -27.71
N THR A 22 -2.06 0.75 -28.21
CA THR A 22 -2.55 -0.40 -27.44
C THR A 22 -1.73 -0.61 -26.17
N THR A 23 -0.39 -0.58 -26.30
CA THR A 23 0.51 -0.73 -25.15
C THR A 23 0.29 0.36 -24.09
N ILE A 24 0.08 1.61 -24.50
CA ILE A 24 -0.18 2.73 -23.58
C ILE A 24 -1.52 2.57 -22.87
N GLU A 25 -2.57 2.13 -23.59
CA GLU A 25 -3.90 1.92 -23.03
C GLU A 25 -3.90 0.80 -21.98
N GLU A 26 -3.24 -0.33 -22.27
CA GLU A 26 -3.09 -1.44 -21.31
C GLU A 26 -2.36 -1.01 -20.03
N LYS A 27 -1.27 -0.26 -20.16
CA LYS A 27 -0.53 0.27 -19.02
C LYS A 27 -1.34 1.29 -18.23
N ALA A 28 -2.09 2.16 -18.91
CA ALA A 28 -2.97 3.12 -18.26
C ALA A 28 -4.05 2.41 -17.42
N ILE A 29 -4.69 1.37 -17.98
CA ILE A 29 -5.66 0.52 -17.29
C ILE A 29 -5.03 -0.12 -16.04
N THR A 30 -3.82 -0.67 -16.17
CA THR A 30 -3.08 -1.31 -15.06
C THR A 30 -2.79 -0.33 -13.91
N THR A 31 -2.53 0.94 -14.24
CA THR A 31 -2.37 2.02 -13.25
C THR A 31 -3.68 2.62 -12.74
N GLY A 32 -4.82 2.26 -13.34
CA GLY A 32 -6.14 2.78 -12.98
C GLY A 32 -6.39 4.24 -13.39
N VAL A 33 -5.72 4.73 -14.43
CA VAL A 33 -5.84 6.11 -14.93
C VAL A 33 -6.15 6.14 -16.42
N THR A 34 -6.57 7.30 -16.95
CA THR A 34 -6.76 7.45 -18.41
C THR A 34 -5.42 7.46 -19.15
N ALA A 35 -5.41 7.10 -20.44
CA ALA A 35 -4.19 7.17 -21.27
C ALA A 35 -3.53 8.56 -21.25
N SER A 36 -4.34 9.63 -21.23
CA SER A 36 -3.85 11.01 -21.13
C SER A 36 -3.13 11.31 -19.81
N GLU A 37 -3.61 10.73 -18.71
CA GLU A 37 -3.01 10.88 -17.38
C GLU A 37 -1.79 10.00 -17.21
N TYR A 38 -1.81 8.81 -17.80
CA TYR A 38 -0.68 7.90 -17.86
C TYR A 38 0.49 8.56 -18.59
N LEU A 39 0.29 9.08 -19.81
CA LEU A 39 1.32 9.79 -20.58
C LEU A 39 1.85 11.02 -19.86
N ARG A 40 0.95 11.81 -19.26
CA ARG A 40 1.34 12.95 -18.45
C ARG A 40 2.20 12.52 -17.26
N SER A 41 1.82 11.43 -16.60
CA SER A 41 2.56 10.93 -15.45
C SER A 41 3.90 10.33 -15.86
N CYS A 42 4.02 9.66 -17.00
CA CYS A 42 5.32 9.28 -17.56
C CYS A 42 6.22 10.51 -17.78
N GLY A 43 5.66 11.61 -18.25
CA GLY A 43 6.40 12.87 -18.47
C GLY A 43 6.75 13.64 -17.19
N LEU A 44 5.96 13.52 -16.13
CA LEU A 44 6.12 14.30 -14.88
C LEU A 44 6.72 13.51 -13.71
N ARG A 45 6.47 12.20 -13.65
CA ARG A 45 6.85 11.29 -12.55
C ARG A 45 7.71 10.18 -13.12
N ARG A 46 8.96 10.07 -12.64
CA ARG A 46 9.89 9.00 -13.06
C ARG A 46 9.40 7.58 -12.73
N VAL A 47 8.45 7.43 -11.81
CA VAL A 47 7.90 6.13 -11.41
C VAL A 47 6.37 6.21 -11.40
N LEU A 48 5.75 5.31 -12.15
CA LEU A 48 4.31 5.05 -12.13
C LEU A 48 4.06 3.75 -11.39
N THR A 49 3.45 3.85 -10.21
CA THR A 49 3.07 2.66 -9.43
C THR A 49 1.77 2.09 -9.99
N ALA A 50 1.81 0.82 -10.39
CA ALA A 50 0.59 0.08 -10.72
C ALA A 50 -0.37 0.07 -9.52
N LYS A 51 -1.66 0.07 -9.79
CA LYS A 51 -2.64 -0.09 -8.72
C LYS A 51 -2.47 -1.49 -8.13
N PRO A 52 -2.39 -1.65 -6.79
CA PRO A 52 -2.34 -2.98 -6.20
C PRO A 52 -3.61 -3.76 -6.60
N PRO A 53 -3.49 -5.08 -6.86
CA PRO A 53 -4.63 -5.96 -7.13
C PRO A 53 -5.74 -5.79 -6.08
N ALA A 54 -7.00 -5.94 -6.50
CA ALA A 54 -8.15 -5.83 -5.61
C ALA A 54 -8.04 -6.78 -4.40
N ASP A 55 -7.47 -7.97 -4.60
CA ASP A 55 -7.23 -8.95 -3.55
C ASP A 55 -6.28 -8.43 -2.47
N LEU A 56 -5.21 -7.73 -2.86
CA LEU A 56 -4.28 -7.12 -1.89
C LEU A 56 -4.94 -6.01 -1.07
N ILE A 57 -5.84 -5.25 -1.69
CA ILE A 57 -6.64 -4.22 -0.98
C ILE A 57 -7.54 -4.89 0.06
N THR A 58 -8.20 -5.98 -0.30
CA THR A 58 -9.04 -6.77 0.61
C THR A 58 -8.23 -7.37 1.75
N ILE A 59 -7.08 -7.99 1.45
CA ILE A 59 -6.15 -8.53 2.47
C ILE A 59 -5.74 -7.44 3.45
N ARG A 60 -5.40 -6.23 2.97
CA ARG A 60 -5.05 -5.10 3.83
C ARG A 60 -6.20 -4.68 4.73
N ALA A 61 -7.42 -4.63 4.21
CA ALA A 61 -8.60 -4.27 5.00
C ALA A 61 -8.88 -5.32 6.09
N THR A 62 -8.89 -6.60 5.74
CA THR A 62 -9.11 -7.70 6.68
C THR A 62 -8.02 -7.76 7.76
N ALA A 63 -6.74 -7.59 7.36
CA ALA A 63 -5.62 -7.53 8.29
C ALA A 63 -5.71 -6.31 9.24
N GLY A 64 -6.17 -5.16 8.74
CA GLY A 64 -6.43 -3.97 9.57
C GLY A 64 -7.53 -4.18 10.61
N ASN A 65 -8.61 -4.88 10.24
CA ASN A 65 -9.68 -5.25 11.16
C ASN A 65 -9.17 -6.19 12.25
N LEU A 66 -8.43 -7.23 11.87
CA LEU A 66 -7.80 -8.16 12.82
C LEU A 66 -6.87 -7.45 13.80
N LYS A 67 -6.05 -6.50 13.31
CA LYS A 67 -5.19 -5.68 14.16
C LYS A 67 -5.99 -4.86 15.18
N SER A 68 -7.14 -4.33 14.78
CA SER A 68 -8.02 -3.57 15.66
C SER A 68 -8.61 -4.45 16.77
N GLU A 69 -9.04 -5.67 16.43
CA GLU A 69 -9.50 -6.65 17.42
C GLU A 69 -8.39 -7.06 18.39
N LEU A 70 -7.17 -7.29 17.89
CA LEU A 70 -6.01 -7.58 18.72
C LEU A 70 -5.67 -6.41 19.66
N MET A 71 -5.80 -5.16 19.22
CA MET A 71 -5.60 -4.00 20.09
C MET A 71 -6.66 -3.92 21.21
N MET A 72 -7.92 -4.26 20.92
CA MET A 72 -8.94 -4.38 21.95
C MET A 72 -8.60 -5.48 22.96
N LEU A 73 -8.13 -6.64 22.50
CA LEU A 73 -7.67 -7.72 23.38
C LEU A 73 -6.46 -7.27 24.23
N SER A 74 -5.54 -6.50 23.67
CA SER A 74 -4.42 -5.91 24.40
C SER A 74 -4.91 -5.01 25.54
N HIS A 75 -5.95 -4.21 25.30
CA HIS A 75 -6.50 -3.33 26.33
C HIS A 75 -7.08 -4.14 27.50
N LEU A 76 -7.92 -5.14 27.20
CA LEU A 76 -8.51 -6.04 28.21
C LEU A 76 -7.45 -6.85 28.97
N ALA A 77 -6.38 -7.27 28.28
CA ALA A 77 -5.27 -7.99 28.91
C ALA A 77 -4.46 -7.10 29.88
N LYS A 78 -4.36 -5.79 29.61
CA LYS A 78 -3.79 -4.82 30.57
C LYS A 78 -4.68 -4.66 31.81
N GLU A 79 -5.99 -4.55 31.62
CA GLU A 79 -6.95 -4.42 32.73
C GLU A 79 -6.96 -5.65 33.64
N THR A 80 -6.78 -6.84 33.06
CA THR A 80 -6.71 -8.11 33.80
C THR A 80 -5.30 -8.46 34.28
N ASN A 81 -4.31 -7.60 34.02
CA ASN A 81 -2.89 -7.78 34.34
C ASN A 81 -2.31 -9.12 33.83
N ASN A 82 -2.83 -9.64 32.71
CA ASN A 82 -2.41 -10.90 32.14
C ASN A 82 -1.29 -10.69 31.11
N GLN A 83 -0.05 -10.69 31.61
CA GLN A 83 1.15 -10.43 30.82
C GLN A 83 1.35 -11.41 29.67
N GLN A 84 0.99 -12.69 29.87
CA GLN A 84 1.13 -13.72 28.83
C GLN A 84 0.22 -13.45 27.62
N ILE A 85 -0.99 -12.98 27.86
CA ILE A 85 -1.91 -12.57 26.79
C ILE A 85 -1.37 -11.33 26.08
N LEU A 86 -0.84 -10.34 26.82
CA LEU A 86 -0.24 -9.15 26.22
C LEU A 86 0.91 -9.47 25.27
N ASP A 87 1.83 -10.34 25.69
CA ASP A 87 2.97 -10.74 24.86
C ASP A 87 2.52 -11.49 23.60
N THR A 88 1.49 -12.34 23.73
CA THR A 88 0.91 -13.09 22.61
C THR A 88 0.24 -12.15 21.61
N VAL A 89 -0.52 -11.17 22.09
CA VAL A 89 -1.18 -10.15 21.26
C VAL A 89 -0.16 -9.28 20.52
N ASN A 90 0.91 -8.84 21.20
CA ASN A 90 1.96 -8.04 20.58
C ASN A 90 2.67 -8.82 19.46
N LYS A 91 2.92 -10.13 19.64
CA LYS A 91 3.44 -11.00 18.59
C LYS A 91 2.48 -11.13 17.42
N ALA A 92 1.18 -11.31 17.68
CA ALA A 92 0.16 -11.41 16.64
C ALA A 92 0.06 -10.11 15.81
N ILE A 93 0.10 -8.94 16.45
CA ILE A 93 0.12 -7.64 15.75
C ILE A 93 1.37 -7.52 14.85
N ALA A 94 2.54 -7.91 15.36
CA ALA A 94 3.78 -7.86 14.57
C ALA A 94 3.72 -8.77 13.35
N LEU A 95 3.13 -9.97 13.46
CA LEU A 95 2.93 -10.88 12.33
C LEU A 95 1.96 -10.31 11.29
N VAL A 96 0.90 -9.63 11.72
CA VAL A 96 -0.02 -8.93 10.83
C VAL A 96 0.72 -7.84 10.04
N ASP A 97 1.54 -7.04 10.72
CA ASP A 97 2.32 -5.98 10.07
C ASP A 97 3.35 -6.54 9.07
N GLN A 98 4.03 -7.64 9.42
CA GLN A 98 4.93 -8.36 8.50
C GLN A 98 4.19 -8.91 7.28
N THR A 99 2.99 -9.46 7.48
CA THR A 99 2.18 -10.02 6.39
C THR A 99 1.73 -8.93 5.41
N ILE A 100 1.31 -7.77 5.92
CA ILE A 100 0.97 -6.61 5.08
C ILE A 100 2.20 -6.13 4.32
N ALA A 101 3.35 -5.99 4.99
CA ALA A 101 4.55 -5.50 4.34
C ALA A 101 5.06 -6.46 3.24
N ALA A 102 5.04 -7.77 3.49
CA ALA A 102 5.39 -8.79 2.50
C ALA A 102 4.44 -8.73 1.29
N ALA A 103 3.13 -8.61 1.53
CA ALA A 103 2.13 -8.52 0.46
C ALA A 103 2.31 -7.28 -0.43
N PHE A 104 2.74 -6.16 0.16
CA PHE A 104 2.90 -4.88 -0.53
C PHE A 104 4.36 -4.56 -0.93
N HIS A 105 5.30 -5.50 -0.74
CA HIS A 105 6.73 -5.29 -0.99
C HIS A 105 7.26 -4.02 -0.30
N MET A 106 6.80 -3.76 0.93
CA MET A 106 7.24 -2.63 1.74
C MET A 106 8.46 -3.05 2.56
N ASP A 107 9.46 -2.16 2.67
CA ASP A 107 10.55 -2.36 3.61
C ASP A 107 9.99 -2.38 5.04
N VAL A 108 10.09 -3.54 5.69
CA VAL A 108 9.82 -3.65 7.12
C VAL A 108 11.05 -3.07 7.83
N PRO A 109 10.90 -2.10 8.75
CA PRO A 109 12.03 -1.70 9.58
C PRO A 109 12.53 -2.94 10.32
N ASP A 110 13.76 -3.30 10.00
CA ASP A 110 14.44 -4.49 10.47
C ASP A 110 14.36 -4.54 12.01
N LYS A 111 13.75 -5.59 12.54
CA LYS A 111 14.04 -5.98 13.93
C LYS A 111 15.42 -6.61 13.89
N SER A 112 16.46 -5.77 13.90
CA SER A 112 17.79 -6.22 14.25
C SER A 112 17.68 -7.02 15.55
N PRO A 113 18.00 -8.33 15.57
CA PRO A 113 18.24 -8.98 16.82
C PRO A 113 19.55 -8.34 17.32
N SER A 114 19.46 -7.50 18.34
CA SER A 114 20.62 -7.11 19.11
C SER A 114 21.26 -8.41 19.60
N SER A 115 22.34 -8.83 18.94
CA SER A 115 23.21 -9.89 19.42
C SER A 115 23.91 -9.32 20.65
N GLN A 116 23.26 -9.42 21.80
CA GLN A 116 23.99 -9.60 23.04
C GLN A 116 24.22 -11.09 23.16
N ASP A 117 25.43 -11.54 22.83
CA ASP A 117 26.09 -12.57 23.62
C ASP A 117 27.58 -12.68 23.26
N LYS A 118 28.38 -12.42 24.31
CA LYS A 118 29.81 -12.68 24.53
C LYS A 118 30.85 -11.73 23.92
#